data_AF-A0A9X1PJW3-F1
#
_entry.id   AF-A0A9X1PJW3-F1
#
_cell.length_a   1.000
_cell.length_b   1.000
_cell.length_c   1.000
_cell.angle_alpha   90.00
_cell.angle_beta   90.00
_cell.angle_gamma   90.00
#
_symmetry.space_group_name_H-M   'P 1'
#
loop_
_entity.id
_entity.type
_entity.pdbx_description
1 polymer ?
#
loop_
_entity_poly.entity_id
_entity_poly.type
_entity_poly.pdbx_seq_one_letter_code
_entity_poly.pdbx_strand_id
1 'polypeptide(L)'
;MENSQTPDSEYTKHFNIGYAFSKHLPELSEKVSQGKSQTPAFLAMQDGRNQYIAEKERGKLPLWLRKYSPHLKARSFAKDKGRTNDPER
;
A
#
# COMPACT_ATOMS: atom_id res chain seq x y z
N MET A 1 20.42 4.20 -15.11
CA MET A 1 19.49 5.34 -15.08
C MET A 1 18.25 4.88 -14.33
N GLU A 2 18.04 5.40 -13.12
CA GLU A 2 16.80 5.20 -12.37
C GLU A 2 15.66 5.85 -13.14
N ASN A 3 14.88 5.04 -13.86
CA ASN A 3 13.58 5.47 -14.36
C ASN A 3 12.63 5.54 -13.18
N SER A 4 12.67 6.64 -12.44
CA SER A 4 11.59 7.03 -11.53
C SER A 4 10.38 7.40 -12.38
N GLN A 5 9.70 6.39 -12.93
CA GLN A 5 8.35 6.53 -13.47
C GLN A 5 7.46 6.96 -12.31
N THR A 6 7.28 8.27 -12.17
CA THR A 6 6.18 8.80 -11.37
C THR A 6 4.90 8.13 -11.85
N PRO A 7 4.09 7.55 -10.96
CA PRO A 7 2.83 6.95 -11.37
C PRO A 7 2.00 8.00 -12.09
N ASP A 8 1.30 7.56 -13.13
CA ASP A 8 0.42 8.43 -13.90
C ASP A 8 -0.53 9.19 -12.95
N SER A 9 -0.68 10.49 -13.20
CA SER A 9 -1.46 11.39 -12.35
C SER A 9 -2.92 10.91 -12.26
N GLU A 10 -3.45 10.42 -13.37
CA GLU A 10 -4.81 9.86 -13.41
C GLU A 10 -4.92 8.57 -12.62
N TYR A 11 -3.94 7.66 -12.73
CA TYR A 11 -3.92 6.42 -11.94
C TYR A 11 -3.92 6.74 -10.44
N THR A 12 -3.04 7.64 -10.00
CA THR A 12 -2.91 8.03 -8.58
C THR A 12 -4.21 8.62 -8.04
N LYS A 13 -4.90 9.44 -8.84
CA LYS A 13 -6.21 10.00 -8.47
C LYS A 13 -7.25 8.90 -8.24
N HIS A 14 -7.41 7.98 -9.18
CA HIS A 14 -8.38 6.89 -9.07
C HIS A 14 -8.05 5.92 -7.94
N PHE A 15 -6.76 5.66 -7.72
CA PHE A 15 -6.28 4.90 -6.57
C PHE A 15 -6.71 5.54 -5.25
N ASN A 16 -6.45 6.84 -5.09
CA ASN A 16 -6.82 7.57 -3.88
C ASN A 16 -8.34 7.57 -3.66
N ILE A 17 -9.14 7.66 -4.73
CA ILE A 17 -10.60 7.54 -4.65
C ILE A 17 -11.00 6.16 -4.12
N GLY A 18 -10.43 5.07 -4.67
CA GLY A 18 -10.72 3.71 -4.21
C GLY A 18 -10.37 3.48 -2.74
N TYR A 19 -9.22 4.01 -2.32
CA TYR A 19 -8.78 3.99 -0.93
C TYR A 19 -9.74 4.76 -0.02
N ALA A 20 -10.10 6.00 -0.39
CA ALA A 20 -11.00 6.85 0.38
C ALA A 20 -12.42 6.25 0.48
N PHE A 21 -12.93 5.67 -0.60
CA PHE A 21 -14.23 4.99 -0.61
C PHE A 21 -14.23 3.81 0.35
N SER A 22 -13.16 3.02 0.36
CA SER A 22 -13.05 1.87 1.25
C SER A 22 -12.96 2.26 2.72
N LYS A 23 -12.38 3.42 3.01
CA LYS A 23 -12.28 3.98 4.36
C LYS A 23 -13.58 4.60 4.87
N HIS A 24 -14.27 5.38 4.03
CA HIS A 24 -15.39 6.22 4.44
C HIS A 24 -16.77 5.66 4.04
N LEU A 25 -16.84 4.87 2.97
CA LEU A 25 -18.07 4.33 2.39
C LEU A 25 -17.90 2.83 2.04
N PRO A 26 -17.69 1.96 3.03
CA PRO A 26 -17.32 0.56 2.80
C PRO A 26 -18.38 -0.22 2.02
N GLU A 27 -19.67 0.03 2.27
CA GLU A 27 -20.76 -0.63 1.54
C GLU A 27 -20.78 -0.28 0.05
N LEU A 28 -20.46 0.99 -0.28
CA LEU A 28 -20.36 1.43 -1.65
C LEU A 28 -19.13 0.83 -2.32
N SER A 29 -18.00 0.82 -1.61
CA SER A 29 -16.75 0.22 -2.10
C SER A 29 -16.93 -1.28 -2.43
N GLU A 30 -17.70 -2.00 -1.62
CA GLU A 30 -18.03 -3.40 -1.89
C GLU A 30 -18.85 -3.57 -3.18
N LYS A 31 -19.91 -2.78 -3.36
CA LYS A 31 -20.73 -2.81 -4.59
C LYS A 31 -19.92 -2.44 -5.83
N VAL A 32 -19.07 -1.42 -5.73
CA VAL A 32 -18.18 -0.99 -6.83
C VAL A 32 -17.18 -2.09 -7.18
N SER A 33 -16.67 -2.84 -6.19
CA SER A 33 -15.71 -3.92 -6.42
C SER A 33 -16.27 -5.10 -7.21
N GLN A 34 -17.60 -5.28 -7.21
CA GLN A 34 -18.27 -6.32 -8.00
C GLN A 34 -18.35 -5.98 -9.49
N GLY A 35 -18.02 -4.75 -9.89
CA GLY A 35 -17.91 -4.35 -11.27
C GLY A 35 -16.80 -5.12 -12.01
N LYS A 36 -17.04 -5.45 -13.28
CA LYS A 36 -16.09 -6.21 -14.14
C LYS A 36 -15.36 -5.32 -15.16
N SER A 37 -15.37 -4.00 -14.96
CA SER A 37 -14.65 -3.09 -15.85
C SER A 37 -13.15 -3.36 -15.78
N GLN A 38 -12.44 -3.24 -16.90
CA GLN A 38 -10.97 -3.34 -16.95
C GLN A 38 -10.33 -2.03 -17.39
N THR A 39 -11.04 -0.90 -17.24
CA THR A 39 -10.44 0.41 -17.51
C THR A 39 -9.31 0.68 -16.53
N PRO A 40 -8.22 1.36 -16.94
CA PRO A 40 -7.10 1.68 -16.06
C PRO A 40 -7.53 2.41 -14.78
N ALA A 41 -8.50 3.31 -14.90
CA ALA A 41 -9.14 4.01 -13.80
C ALA A 41 -9.80 3.05 -12.78
N PHE A 42 -10.52 2.04 -13.27
CA PHE A 42 -11.20 1.08 -12.40
C PHE A 42 -10.20 0.14 -11.70
N LEU A 43 -9.16 -0.28 -12.41
CA LEU A 43 -8.07 -1.08 -11.83
C LEU A 43 -7.36 -0.31 -10.71
N ALA A 44 -7.01 0.95 -10.96
CA ALA A 44 -6.41 1.82 -9.94
C ALA A 44 -7.30 1.94 -8.68
N MET A 45 -8.61 2.11 -8.89
CA MET A 45 -9.58 2.18 -7.81
C MET A 45 -9.68 0.87 -7.01
N GLN A 46 -9.67 -0.29 -7.69
CA GLN A 46 -9.61 -1.60 -7.03
C GLN A 46 -8.32 -1.77 -6.23
N ASP A 47 -7.17 -1.36 -6.78
CA ASP A 47 -5.88 -1.42 -6.09
C ASP A 47 -5.89 -0.57 -4.81
N GLY A 48 -6.43 0.64 -4.88
CA GLY A 48 -6.60 1.52 -3.71
C GLY A 48 -7.47 0.89 -2.61
N ARG A 49 -8.56 0.22 -3.00
CA ARG A 49 -9.39 -0.55 -2.07
C ARG A 49 -8.62 -1.71 -1.43
N ASN A 50 -7.93 -2.50 -2.24
CA ASN A 50 -7.19 -3.67 -1.77
C ASN A 50 -6.07 -3.27 -0.81
N GLN A 51 -5.40 -2.14 -1.08
CA GLN A 51 -4.41 -1.56 -0.18
C GLN A 51 -5.01 -1.24 1.20
N TYR A 52 -6.16 -0.56 1.24
CA TYR A 52 -6.84 -0.24 2.51
C TYR A 52 -7.22 -1.51 3.30
N ILE A 53 -7.76 -2.52 2.62
CA ILE A 53 -8.11 -3.81 3.25
C ILE A 53 -6.87 -4.48 3.84
N ALA A 54 -5.78 -4.57 3.07
CA ALA A 54 -4.53 -5.16 3.52
C ALA A 54 -3.93 -4.41 4.73
N GLU A 55 -4.02 -3.08 4.76
CA GLU A 55 -3.59 -2.28 5.91
C GLU A 55 -4.45 -2.53 7.15
N LYS A 56 -5.77 -2.62 6.97
CA LYS A 56 -6.71 -2.93 8.07
C LYS A 56 -6.45 -4.33 8.63
N GLU A 57 -6.22 -5.31 7.78
CA GLU A 57 -5.88 -6.68 8.18
C GLU A 57 -4.53 -6.76 8.89
N ARG A 58 -3.52 -6.05 8.39
CA ARG A 58 -2.25 -5.85 9.09
C ARG A 58 -2.48 -5.27 10.48
N GLY A 59 -3.36 -4.27 10.59
CA GLY A 59 -3.79 -3.61 11.82
C GLY A 59 -4.36 -4.55 12.89
N LYS A 60 -5.11 -5.58 12.48
CA LYS A 60 -5.80 -6.51 13.40
C LYS A 60 -4.89 -7.54 14.06
N LEU A 61 -3.73 -7.85 13.46
CA LEU A 61 -2.84 -8.87 14.00
C LEU A 61 -2.08 -8.34 15.23
N PRO A 62 -2.10 -9.09 16.36
CA PRO A 62 -1.26 -8.78 17.51
C PRO A 62 0.22 -8.67 17.12
N LEU A 63 0.95 -7.75 17.76
CA LEU A 63 2.36 -7.46 17.43
C LEU A 63 3.26 -8.70 17.48
N TRP A 64 2.96 -9.65 18.36
CA TRP A 64 3.71 -10.90 18.49
C TRP A 64 3.51 -11.83 17.30
N LEU A 65 2.35 -11.81 16.64
CA LEU A 65 2.02 -12.67 15.50
C LEU A 65 2.51 -12.09 14.16
N ARG A 66 2.67 -10.77 14.08
CA ARG A 66 3.20 -10.08 12.87
C ARG A 66 4.61 -10.54 12.46
N LYS A 67 5.45 -10.97 13.41
CA LYS A 67 6.84 -11.41 13.17
C LYS A 67 6.94 -12.70 12.37
N TYR A 68 5.90 -13.53 12.39
CA TYR A 68 5.91 -14.88 11.81
C TYR A 68 5.23 -14.96 10.44
N SER A 69 4.63 -13.88 9.94
CA SER A 69 3.98 -13.91 8.64
C SER A 69 4.98 -13.52 7.53
N PRO A 70 5.40 -14.47 6.67
CA PRO A 70 6.37 -14.21 5.61
C PRO A 70 5.88 -13.19 4.58
N HIS A 71 4.56 -13.05 4.42
CA HIS A 71 3.91 -12.05 3.55
C HIS A 71 3.82 -10.65 4.18
N LEU A 72 4.14 -10.51 5.47
CA LEU A 72 4.12 -9.26 6.23
C LEU A 72 5.50 -8.71 6.54
N LYS A 73 6.55 -9.19 5.87
CA LYS A 73 7.82 -8.46 5.79
C LYS A 73 7.59 -7.17 5.01
N ALA A 74 6.91 -6.21 5.65
CA ALA A 74 6.98 -4.82 5.28
C ALA A 74 8.46 -4.52 5.13
N ARG A 75 8.84 -3.97 3.98
CA ARG A 75 10.15 -3.38 3.74
C ARG A 75 10.49 -2.57 4.99
N SER A 76 11.31 -3.14 5.87
CA SER A 76 11.95 -2.37 6.90
C SER A 76 12.73 -1.34 6.10
N PHE A 77 12.37 -0.07 6.20
CA PHE A 77 13.26 1.00 5.81
C PHE A 77 14.60 0.63 6.40
N ALA A 78 15.55 0.29 5.52
CA ALA A 78 16.92 0.05 5.91
C ALA A 78 17.37 1.36 6.52
N LYS A 79 17.29 1.42 7.85
CA LYS A 79 17.84 2.53 8.61
C LYS A 79 19.33 2.32 8.48
N ASP A 80 19.88 3.00 7.49
CA ASP A 80 21.30 3.08 7.21
C ASP A 80 21.98 3.61 8.48
N LYS A 81 22.42 2.66 9.32
CA LYS A 81 23.25 2.89 10.50
C LYS A 81 24.56 2.20 10.19
N GLY A 82 25.47 2.90 9.51
CA GLY A 82 26.83 2.38 9.42
C GLY A 82 27.69 2.89 8.27
N ARG A 83 27.83 4.21 8.14
CA ARG A 83 29.07 4.86 7.66
C ARG A 83 29.22 6.13 8.51
N THR A 84 30.29 6.37 9.24
CA THR A 84 31.71 6.31 8.85
C THR A 84 32.61 6.15 10.09
N ASN A 85 33.78 5.57 9.86
CA ASN A 85 34.86 5.31 10.82
C ASN A 85 35.54 6.61 11.31
N ASP A 86 36.03 6.61 12.55
CA ASP A 86 37.25 7.32 12.97
C ASP A 86 37.81 6.73 14.28
N PRO A 87 39.00 6.11 14.28
CA PRO A 87 39.78 5.88 15.49
C PRO A 87 41.03 6.77 15.46
N GLU A 88 40.93 8.01 15.92
CA GLU A 88 42.13 8.79 16.27
C GLU A 88 42.52 8.51 17.73
N ARG A 89 43.67 7.85 17.89
CA ARG A 89 44.51 7.90 19.07
C ARG A 89 45.93 8.23 18.64
#